data_AF-A0A3D3DA61-F1
#
_entry.id   AF-A0A3D3DA61-F1
#
_cell.length_a   1.000
_cell.length_b   1.000
_cell.length_c   1.000
_cell.angle_alpha   90.00
_cell.angle_beta   90.00
_cell.angle_gamma   90.00
#
_symmetry.space_group_name_H-M   'P 1'
#
loop_
_entity.id
_entity.type
_entity.pdbx_description
1 polymer ?
#
loop_
_entity_poly.entity_id
_entity_poly.type
_entity_poly.pdbx_seq_one_letter_code
_entity_poly.pdbx_strand_id
1 'polypeptide(L)' 'MLKSKTILVLVLAISLVMGMFGFGMAAERQFVAIATGGTGGTYYPLGGALAQMLSNYVEGLIVTAQSGNASVAN' A
#
# COMPACT_ATOMS: atom_id res chain seq x y z
N MET A 1 -8.13 20.54 -47.40
CA MET A 1 -7.26 19.50 -46.81
C MET A 1 -6.53 19.95 -45.54
N LEU A 2 -6.10 21.22 -45.37
CA LEU A 2 -5.39 21.64 -44.15
C LEU A 2 -6.28 21.64 -42.89
N LYS A 3 -7.54 22.11 -42.99
CA LYS A 3 -8.47 22.19 -41.85
C LYS A 3 -8.73 20.85 -41.13
N SER A 4 -8.85 19.73 -41.86
CA SER A 4 -9.07 18.42 -41.22
C SER A 4 -7.81 17.88 -40.54
N LYS A 5 -6.62 18.18 -41.07
CA LYS A 5 -5.34 17.84 -40.41
C LYS A 5 -5.17 18.64 -39.11
N THR A 6 -5.53 19.92 -39.10
CA THR A 6 -5.48 20.74 -37.87
C THR A 6 -6.44 20.24 -36.80
N ILE A 7 -7.66 19.84 -37.18
CA ILE A 7 -8.64 19.25 -36.25
C ILE A 7 -8.10 17.93 -35.66
N LEU A 8 -7.50 17.09 -36.50
CA LEU A 8 -6.95 15.79 -36.07
C LEU A 8 -5.78 15.96 -35.09
N VAL A 9 -4.91 16.94 -35.32
CA VAL A 9 -3.82 17.29 -34.40
C VAL A 9 -4.35 17.81 -33.07
N LEU A 10 -5.41 18.63 -33.07
CA LEU A 10 -6.02 19.14 -31.84
C LEU A 10 -6.67 18.03 -31.01
N VAL A 11 -7.37 17.09 -31.66
CA VAL A 11 -7.95 15.92 -30.97
C VAL A 11 -6.87 15.06 -30.34
N LEU A 12 -5.77 14.81 -31.08
CA LEU A 12 -4.65 14.03 -30.57
C LEU A 12 -3.99 14.72 -29.37
N ALA A 13 -3.77 16.04 -29.45
CA ALA A 13 -3.21 16.82 -28.35
C ALA A 13 -4.10 16.78 -27.09
N ILE A 14 -5.42 16.92 -27.25
CA ILE A 14 -6.37 16.86 -26.13
C ILE A 14 -6.39 15.46 -25.51
N SER A 15 -6.37 14.39 -26.32
CA SER A 15 -6.30 13.02 -25.80
C SER A 15 -5.02 12.74 -25.01
N LEU A 16 -3.89 13.33 -25.43
CA LEU A 16 -2.62 13.19 -24.74
C LEU A 16 -2.63 13.89 -23.38
N VAL A 17 -3.16 15.13 -23.33
CA VAL A 17 -3.32 15.90 -22.10
C VAL A 17 -4.27 15.20 -21.13
N MET A 18 -5.39 14.67 -21.62
CA MET A 18 -6.35 13.90 -20.80
C MET A 18 -5.72 12.62 -20.23
N GLY A 19 -4.84 11.95 -20.99
CA GLY A 19 -4.11 10.77 -20.54
C GLY A 19 -3.10 11.06 -19.41
N MET A 20 -2.54 12.28 -19.36
CA MET A 20 -1.57 12.67 -18.31
C MET A 20 -2.22 12.83 -16.93
N PHE A 21 -3.50 13.21 -16.86
CA PHE A 21 -4.24 13.34 -15.59
C PHE A 21 -4.88 12.03 -15.10
N GLY A 22 -4.74 10.93 -15.87
CA GLY A 22 -5.35 9.63 -15.55
C GLY A 22 -4.55 8.74 -14.58
N PHE A 23 -3.37 9.17 -14.14
CA PHE A 23 -2.62 8.45 -13.11
C PHE A 23 -3.25 8.72 -11.74
N GLY A 24 -4.18 7.85 -11.34
CA GLY A 24 -4.71 7.85 -9.99
C GLY A 24 -3.58 7.75 -8.97
N MET A 25 -3.61 8.61 -7.95
CA MET A 25 -2.68 8.49 -6.83
C MET A 25 -2.94 7.17 -6.12
N ALA A 26 -2.00 6.23 -6.20
CA ALA A 26 -2.09 5.00 -5.43
C ALA A 26 -2.10 5.39 -3.94
N ALA A 27 -3.11 4.92 -3.20
CA ALA A 27 -3.19 5.17 -1.77
C ALA A 27 -1.93 4.62 -1.09
N GLU A 28 -1.18 5.49 -0.41
CA GLU A 28 0.06 5.12 0.26
C GLU A 28 -0.26 4.10 1.37
N ARG A 29 0.41 2.95 1.31
CA ARG A 29 0.31 1.89 2.32
C ARG A 29 1.61 1.85 3.12
N GLN A 30 1.50 1.99 4.43
CA GLN A 30 2.60 1.82 5.35
C GLN A 30 2.67 0.37 5.84
N PHE A 31 3.87 -0.19 5.81
CA PHE A 31 4.15 -1.55 6.28
C PHE A 31 4.88 -1.50 7.62
N VAL A 32 4.35 -2.20 8.62
CA VAL A 32 4.89 -2.22 9.98
C VAL A 32 5.07 -3.67 10.44
N ALA A 33 6.22 -3.97 11.04
CA ALA A 33 6.47 -5.25 11.68
C ALA A 33 6.50 -5.09 13.21
N ILE A 34 5.73 -5.90 13.92
CA ILE A 34 5.78 -6.01 15.37
C ILE A 34 6.81 -7.08 15.71
N ALA A 35 7.95 -6.68 16.26
CA ALA A 35 8.90 -7.62 16.85
C ALA A 35 8.30 -8.20 18.14
N THR A 36 8.11 -9.52 18.16
CA THR A 36 7.53 -10.26 19.30
C THR A 36 8.61 -11.11 19.97
N GLY A 37 8.22 -12.22 20.62
CA GLY A 37 9.13 -13.25 21.11
C GLY A 37 9.40 -14.36 20.09
N GLY A 38 9.91 -15.48 20.57
CA GLY A 38 9.94 -16.72 19.81
C GLY A 38 8.53 -17.22 19.47
N THR A 39 8.40 -18.05 18.42
CA THR A 39 7.10 -18.56 17.94
C THR A 39 6.36 -19.41 18.97
N GLY A 40 7.06 -19.99 19.94
CA GLY A 40 6.49 -20.72 21.08
C GLY A 40 6.15 -19.86 22.30
N GLY A 41 6.45 -18.55 22.27
CA GLY A 41 6.16 -17.62 23.36
C GLY A 41 4.78 -16.96 23.23
N THR A 42 4.24 -16.44 24.33
CA THR A 42 2.91 -15.81 24.38
C THR A 42 2.75 -14.62 23.44
N TYR A 43 3.82 -13.86 23.21
CA TYR A 43 3.73 -12.62 22.42
C TYR A 43 3.66 -12.85 20.92
N TYR A 44 4.03 -14.02 20.41
CA TYR A 44 3.90 -14.32 18.99
C TYR A 44 2.42 -14.41 18.52
N PRO A 45 1.56 -15.24 19.14
CA PRO A 45 0.13 -15.27 18.78
C PRO A 45 -0.59 -13.96 19.14
N LEU A 46 -0.24 -13.33 20.26
CA LEU A 46 -0.81 -12.03 20.65
C LEU A 46 -0.47 -10.93 19.63
N GLY A 47 0.80 -10.85 19.21
CA GLY A 47 1.25 -9.93 18.17
C GLY A 47 0.57 -10.19 16.83
N GLY A 48 0.31 -11.45 16.50
CA GLY A 48 -0.46 -11.83 15.30
C GLY A 48 -1.90 -11.30 15.32
N ALA A 49 -2.60 -11.46 16.43
CA ALA A 49 -3.96 -10.93 16.60
C ALA A 49 -3.99 -9.40 16.52
N LEU A 50 -3.01 -8.72 17.15
CA LEU A 50 -2.86 -7.26 17.07
C LEU A 50 -2.55 -6.80 15.65
N ALA A 51 -1.63 -7.47 14.95
CA ALA A 51 -1.27 -7.15 13.57
C ALA A 51 -2.49 -7.29 12.62
N GLN A 52 -3.30 -8.33 12.81
CA GLN A 52 -4.53 -8.53 12.05
C GLN A 52 -5.55 -7.41 12.33
N MET A 53 -5.76 -7.07 13.61
CA MET A 53 -6.67 -5.99 14.00
C MET A 53 -6.24 -4.66 13.38
N LEU A 54 -4.96 -4.30 13.50
CA LEU A 54 -4.45 -3.04 12.95
C LEU A 54 -4.57 -3.00 11.42
N SER A 55 -4.25 -4.09 10.72
CA SER A 55 -4.38 -4.16 9.26
C SER A 55 -5.83 -4.05 8.76
N ASN A 56 -6.79 -4.48 9.58
CA ASN A 56 -8.21 -4.46 9.23
C ASN A 56 -8.89 -3.11 9.52
N TYR A 57 -8.44 -2.41 10.56
CA TYR A 57 -9.15 -1.23 11.08
C TYR A 57 -8.39 0.09 10.95
N VAL A 58 -7.09 0.05 10.63
CA VAL A 58 -6.29 1.25 10.37
C VAL A 58 -6.10 1.39 8.87
N GLU A 59 -6.77 2.38 8.28
CA GLU A 59 -6.62 2.70 6.87
C GLU A 59 -5.17 3.05 6.55
N GLY A 60 -4.68 2.61 5.39
CA GLY A 60 -3.31 2.86 4.98
C GLY A 60 -2.27 1.94 5.65
N LEU A 61 -2.65 1.09 6.61
CA LEU A 61 -1.68 0.30 7.38
C LEU A 61 -1.75 -1.20 7.06
N ILE A 62 -0.58 -1.82 6.90
CA ILE A 62 -0.42 -3.29 6.81
C ILE A 62 0.59 -3.70 7.86
N VAL A 63 0.15 -4.53 8.81
CA VAL A 63 0.96 -4.93 9.96
C VAL A 63 1.19 -6.43 9.96
N THR A 64 2.41 -6.83 10.31
CA THR A 64 2.78 -8.24 10.49
C THR A 64 3.38 -8.47 11.87
N ALA A 65 3.18 -9.67 12.41
CA ALA A 65 3.90 -10.14 13.58
C ALA A 65 5.18 -10.86 13.13
N GLN A 66 6.30 -10.49 13.72
CA GLN A 66 7.60 -11.08 13.43
C GLN A 66 8.18 -11.69 14.70
N SER A 67 8.70 -12.91 14.61
CA SER A 67 9.43 -13.53 15.72
C SER A 67 10.73 -12.78 15.95
N GLY A 68 11.08 -12.54 17.21
CA GLY A 68 12.29 -11.82 17.58
C GLY A 68 12.61 -11.94 19.08
N ASN A 69 13.48 -11.06 19.55
CA ASN A 69 13.94 -11.02 20.96
C ASN A 69 13.23 -9.93 21.77
N ALA A 70 11.98 -9.58 21.41
CA ALA A 70 11.19 -8.60 22.19
C ALA A 70 10.58 -9.21 23.47
N SER A 71 10.68 -10.55 23.64
CA SER A 71 10.53 -11.24 24.92
C SER A 71 11.70 -12.17 25.16
N VAL A 72 11.81 -12.70 26.39
CA VAL A 72 12.70 -13.83 26.68
C VAL A 72 12.31 -14.98 25.75
N ALA A 73 13.28 -15.44 24.95
CA ALA A 73 13.18 -16.70 24.22
C ALA A 73 13.53 -17.82 25.22
N ASN A 74 12.63 -18.78 25.38
CA ASN A 74 12.88 -20.02 26.12
C ASN A 74 13.68 -20.98 25.25
#